data_AF-A0A9E5SRV5-F1
#
_entry.id   AF-A0A9E5SRV5-F1
#
_cell.length_a   1.000
_cell.length_b   1.000
_cell.length_c   1.000
_cell.angle_alpha   90.00
_cell.angle_beta   90.00
_cell.angle_gamma   90.00
#
_symmetry.space_group_name_H-M   'P 1'
#
loop_
_entity.id
_entity.type
_entity.pdbx_description
1 polymer ?
#
loop_
_entity_poly.entity_id
_entity_poly.type
_entity_poly.pdbx_seq_one_letter_code
_entity_poly.pdbx_strand_id
1 'polypeptide(L)'
;MQLTKAEQPTMYFIGVTTTKSSIMKVFPEWAKVLGIDAVIKGIDIAIHEKPEVYREVVGFIKNDPLSLGALVTTHKIDLYNAAKDMFEYLDPFAQAFGELSSISKLDGQLRGHAKDPITSGLAMEAFIP
;
A
#
# COMPACT_ATOMS: atom_id res chain seq x y z
N MET A 1 13.20 -11.61 -3.39
CA MET A 1 12.64 -10.32 -3.85
C MET A 1 13.80 -9.38 -4.13
N GLN A 2 13.76 -8.57 -5.19
CA GLN A 2 14.78 -7.54 -5.44
C GLN A 2 14.09 -6.18 -5.53
N LEU A 3 14.30 -5.33 -4.54
CA LEU A 3 13.78 -3.97 -4.51
C LEU A 3 14.74 -3.06 -5.28
N THR A 4 14.25 -2.43 -6.34
CA THR A 4 15.02 -1.49 -7.15
C THR A 4 14.48 -0.08 -6.97
N LYS A 5 15.38 0.89 -6.85
CA LYS A 5 15.01 2.32 -6.74
C LYS A 5 14.08 2.72 -7.87
N ALA A 6 13.09 3.54 -7.56
CA ALA A 6 12.17 4.04 -8.57
C ALA A 6 12.87 5.07 -9.46
N GLU A 7 12.65 4.96 -10.78
CA GLU A 7 13.21 5.89 -11.78
C GLU A 7 12.24 7.03 -12.13
N GLN A 8 10.98 6.87 -11.72
CA GLN A 8 9.87 7.83 -11.87
C GLN A 8 8.89 7.64 -10.70
N PRO A 9 8.00 8.59 -10.40
CA PRO A 9 7.06 8.43 -9.29
C PRO A 9 6.28 7.12 -9.40
N THR A 10 6.31 6.32 -8.33
CA THR A 10 5.84 4.92 -8.35
C THR A 10 4.98 4.64 -7.12
N MET A 11 3.78 4.14 -7.38
CA MET A 11 2.94 3.46 -6.39
C MET A 11 3.20 1.96 -6.44
N TYR A 12 3.15 1.29 -5.30
CA TYR A 12 3.34 -0.16 -5.23
C TYR A 12 2.05 -0.90 -4.93
N PHE A 13 1.96 -2.15 -5.37
CA PHE A 13 0.94 -3.11 -4.95
C PHE A 13 1.64 -4.31 -4.31
N ILE A 14 1.46 -4.50 -3.01
CA ILE A 14 2.12 -5.54 -2.20
C ILE A 14 1.16 -6.73 -2.07
N GLY A 15 1.59 -7.91 -2.52
CA GLY A 15 0.76 -9.12 -2.54
C GLY A 15 1.57 -10.40 -2.77
N VAL A 16 0.91 -11.47 -3.21
CA VAL A 16 1.56 -12.77 -3.50
C VAL A 16 1.76 -12.99 -5.00
N THR A 17 0.83 -12.52 -5.84
CA THR A 17 0.95 -12.54 -7.30
C THR A 17 0.34 -11.25 -7.86
N THR A 18 1.10 -10.18 -7.73
CA THR A 18 0.67 -8.80 -7.96
C THR A 18 0.35 -8.50 -9.43
N THR A 19 1.04 -9.15 -10.37
CA THR A 19 0.82 -8.97 -11.82
C THR A 19 -0.58 -9.38 -12.30
N LYS A 20 -1.28 -10.24 -11.56
CA LYS A 20 -2.65 -10.67 -11.89
C LYS A 20 -3.73 -9.75 -11.31
N SER A 21 -3.36 -8.76 -10.50
CA SER A 21 -4.31 -7.85 -9.88
C SER A 21 -4.92 -6.89 -10.92
N SER A 22 -6.23 -6.63 -10.79
CA SER A 22 -6.93 -5.66 -11.63
C SER A 22 -6.34 -4.25 -11.49
N ILE A 23 -5.74 -3.92 -10.35
CA ILE A 23 -5.15 -2.60 -10.10
C ILE A 23 -4.03 -2.26 -11.09
N MET A 24 -3.34 -3.27 -11.64
CA MET A 24 -2.31 -3.07 -12.66
C MET A 24 -2.88 -2.50 -13.97
N LYS A 25 -4.18 -2.70 -14.21
CA LYS A 25 -4.91 -2.13 -15.36
C LYS A 25 -5.68 -0.87 -14.98
N VAL A 26 -6.24 -0.83 -13.77
CA VAL A 26 -7.12 0.26 -13.32
C VAL A 26 -6.31 1.50 -12.92
N PHE A 27 -5.19 1.35 -12.22
CA PHE A 27 -4.40 2.48 -11.73
C PHE A 27 -3.87 3.37 -12.87
N PRO A 28 -3.31 2.85 -13.98
CA PRO A 28 -2.87 3.69 -15.10
C PRO A 28 -4.00 4.56 -15.69
N GLU A 29 -5.21 4.01 -15.81
CA GLU A 29 -6.36 4.76 -16.30
C GLU A 29 -6.81 5.84 -15.30
N TRP A 30 -6.83 5.53 -14.01
CA TRP A 30 -7.08 6.54 -12.96
C TRP A 30 -6.02 7.63 -12.96
N ALA A 31 -4.74 7.27 -13.08
CA ALA A 31 -3.64 8.22 -13.11
C ALA A 31 -3.80 9.21 -14.28
N LYS A 32 -4.17 8.71 -15.46
CA LYS A 32 -4.46 9.55 -16.63
C LYS A 32 -5.64 10.50 -16.39
N VAL A 33 -6.74 10.01 -15.82
CA VAL A 33 -7.95 10.82 -15.58
C VAL A 33 -7.72 11.87 -14.49
N LEU A 34 -6.95 11.53 -13.46
CA LEU A 34 -6.69 12.39 -12.30
C LEU A 34 -5.46 13.29 -12.48
N GLY A 35 -4.73 13.16 -13.60
CA GLY A 35 -3.51 13.92 -13.86
C GLY A 35 -2.34 13.55 -12.92
N ILE A 36 -2.30 12.31 -12.45
CA ILE A 36 -1.24 11.79 -11.59
C ILE A 36 -0.11 11.25 -12.48
N ASP A 37 1.07 11.85 -12.39
CA ASP A 37 2.28 11.37 -13.08
C ASP A 37 2.97 10.28 -12.25
N ALA A 38 2.36 9.08 -12.22
CA ALA A 38 2.93 7.94 -11.51
C ALA A 38 2.59 6.61 -12.19
N VAL A 39 3.49 5.64 -12.02
CA VAL A 39 3.27 4.25 -12.44
C VAL A 39 2.94 3.35 -11.26
N ILE A 40 2.42 2.15 -11.54
CA ILE A 40 2.21 1.11 -10.53
C ILE A 40 3.16 -0.06 -10.74
N LYS A 41 3.77 -0.55 -9.66
CA LYS A 41 4.64 -1.75 -9.66
C LYS A 41 4.22 -2.76 -8.60
N GLY A 42 4.35 -4.04 -8.92
CA GLY A 42 4.09 -5.12 -7.98
C GLY A 42 5.29 -5.40 -7.07
N ILE A 43 5.01 -5.73 -5.80
CA ILE A 43 5.97 -6.33 -4.87
C ILE A 43 5.38 -7.65 -4.38
N ASP A 44 5.93 -8.76 -4.88
CA ASP A 44 5.53 -10.10 -4.49
C ASP A 44 6.31 -10.56 -3.25
N ILE A 45 5.57 -10.90 -2.20
CA ILE A 45 6.08 -11.47 -0.94
C ILE A 45 5.39 -12.82 -0.72
N ALA A 46 6.14 -13.84 -0.30
CA ALA A 46 5.55 -15.12 0.08
C ALA A 46 4.70 -14.98 1.36
N ILE A 47 3.68 -15.82 1.50
CA ILE A 47 2.77 -15.79 2.66
C ILE A 47 3.56 -16.18 3.92
N HIS A 48 3.34 -15.44 5.02
CA HIS A 48 4.00 -15.64 6.30
C HIS A 48 5.53 -15.57 6.22
N GLU A 49 6.03 -14.61 5.45
CA GLU A 49 7.46 -14.30 5.46
C GLU A 49 7.91 -13.74 6.80
N LYS A 50 9.23 -13.68 6.99
CA LYS A 50 9.79 -13.14 8.23
C LYS A 50 9.51 -11.63 8.36
N PRO A 51 9.33 -11.10 9.59
CA PRO A 51 9.10 -9.68 9.83
C PRO A 51 10.11 -8.75 9.13
N GLU A 52 11.36 -9.17 9.01
CA GLU A 52 12.43 -8.38 8.38
C GLU A 52 12.15 -8.09 6.91
N VAL A 53 11.48 -9.00 6.19
CA VAL A 53 11.11 -8.81 4.78
C VAL A 53 10.09 -7.69 4.65
N TYR A 54 9.06 -7.68 5.51
CA TYR A 54 8.07 -6.61 5.52
C TYR A 54 8.69 -5.25 5.90
N ARG A 55 9.58 -5.24 6.89
CA ARG A 55 10.32 -4.02 7.28
C ARG A 55 11.24 -3.51 6.18
N GLU A 56 11.87 -4.40 5.42
CA GLU A 56 12.67 -4.03 4.25
C GLU A 56 11.82 -3.33 3.19
N VAL A 57 10.64 -3.87 2.86
CA VAL A 57 9.71 -3.25 1.90
C VAL A 57 9.22 -1.89 2.39
N VAL A 58 8.79 -1.80 3.66
CA VAL A 58 8.33 -0.53 4.23
C VAL A 58 9.48 0.49 4.28
N GLY A 59 10.68 0.07 4.66
CA GLY A 59 11.88 0.91 4.68
C GLY A 59 12.27 1.40 3.29
N PHE A 60 12.18 0.54 2.27
CA PHE A 60 12.39 0.93 0.88
C PHE A 60 11.39 2.00 0.45
N ILE A 61 10.09 1.76 0.65
CA ILE A 61 9.05 2.74 0.32
C ILE A 61 9.30 4.05 1.07
N LYS A 62 9.61 4.00 2.37
CA LYS A 62 9.85 5.19 3.20
C LYS A 62 10.99 6.04 2.66
N ASN A 63 12.13 5.42 2.34
CA ASN A 63 13.38 6.12 2.06
C ASN A 63 13.59 6.46 0.58
N ASP A 64 12.92 5.78 -0.35
CA ASP A 64 13.02 6.09 -1.77
C ASP A 64 12.12 7.31 -2.11
N PRO A 65 12.69 8.42 -2.64
CA PRO A 65 11.96 9.67 -2.83
C PRO A 65 10.89 9.60 -3.92
N LEU A 66 11.02 8.68 -4.88
CA LEU A 66 10.06 8.49 -5.97
C LEU A 66 9.03 7.40 -5.64
N SER A 67 9.20 6.68 -4.53
CA SER A 67 8.21 5.76 -4.00
C SER A 67 7.12 6.54 -3.26
N LEU A 68 5.95 6.67 -3.87
CA LEU A 68 4.85 7.51 -3.38
C LEU A 68 4.03 6.82 -2.27
N GLY A 69 4.02 5.49 -2.26
CA GLY A 69 3.24 4.70 -1.31
C GLY A 69 2.94 3.30 -1.84
N ALA A 70 2.02 2.62 -1.17
CA ALA A 70 1.61 1.28 -1.57
C ALA A 70 0.16 0.98 -1.23
N LEU A 71 -0.42 0.06 -1.99
CA LEU A 71 -1.63 -0.68 -1.66
C LEU A 71 -1.20 -2.08 -1.22
N VAL A 72 -1.88 -2.63 -0.21
CA VAL A 72 -1.52 -3.92 0.37
C VAL A 72 -2.74 -4.84 0.31
N THR A 73 -2.55 -6.08 -0.15
CA THR A 73 -3.59 -7.12 -0.13
C THR A 73 -3.24 -8.18 0.90
N THR A 74 -3.05 -9.45 0.55
CA THR A 74 -2.78 -10.61 1.42
C THR A 74 -1.94 -10.36 2.70
N HIS A 75 -1.01 -9.41 2.68
CA HIS A 75 -0.04 -9.16 3.75
C HIS A 75 -0.44 -8.10 4.78
N LYS A 76 -1.70 -7.61 4.83
CA LYS A 76 -2.07 -6.43 5.65
C LYS A 76 -1.71 -6.54 7.12
N ILE A 77 -2.04 -7.68 7.73
CA ILE A 77 -1.84 -7.94 9.16
C ILE A 77 -0.35 -8.19 9.46
N ASP A 78 0.29 -9.03 8.65
CA ASP A 78 1.72 -9.36 8.83
C ASP A 78 2.60 -8.12 8.66
N LEU A 79 2.31 -7.26 7.67
CA LEU A 79 3.01 -6.00 7.43
C LEU A 79 2.78 -5.00 8.58
N TYR A 80 1.55 -4.87 9.08
CA TYR A 80 1.25 -4.03 10.24
C TYR A 80 2.04 -4.48 11.46
N ASN A 81 1.96 -5.77 11.82
CA ASN A 81 2.63 -6.30 12.99
C ASN A 81 4.15 -6.16 12.92
N ALA A 82 4.73 -6.32 11.73
CA ALA A 82 6.16 -6.24 11.52
C ALA A 82 6.70 -4.80 11.52
N ALA A 83 5.92 -3.81 11.09
CA ALA A 83 6.45 -2.49 10.72
C ALA A 83 5.67 -1.27 11.25
N LYS A 84 4.61 -1.44 12.07
CA LYS A 84 3.80 -0.31 12.58
C LYS A 84 4.62 0.79 13.28
N ASP A 85 5.72 0.44 13.93
CA ASP A 85 6.65 1.37 14.60
C ASP A 85 7.43 2.26 13.62
N MET A 86 7.41 1.95 12.33
CA MET A 86 8.09 2.71 11.28
C MET A 86 7.24 3.85 10.71
N PHE A 87 5.97 3.95 11.11
CA PHE A 87 5.02 4.95 10.63
C PHE A 87 4.88 6.09 11.63
N GLU A 88 4.95 7.33 11.13
CA GLU A 88 4.69 8.53 11.94
C GLU A 88 3.19 8.71 12.22
N TYR A 89 2.31 8.10 11.41
CA TYR A 89 0.87 8.11 11.60
C TYR A 89 0.23 6.79 11.18
N LEU A 90 -0.70 6.30 11.99
CA LEU A 90 -1.57 5.18 11.69
C LEU A 90 -3.02 5.65 11.88
N ASP A 91 -3.87 5.47 10.88
CA ASP A 91 -5.27 5.87 11.04
C ASP A 91 -6.02 5.01 12.07
N PRO A 92 -7.15 5.51 12.62
CA PRO A 92 -7.88 4.78 13.67
C PRO A 92 -8.32 3.38 13.28
N PHE A 93 -8.68 3.14 12.02
CA PHE A 93 -9.05 1.80 11.55
C PHE A 93 -7.83 0.88 11.46
N ALA A 94 -6.69 1.38 10.99
CA ALA A 94 -5.44 0.61 10.97
C ALA A 94 -5.05 0.15 12.39
N GLN A 95 -5.18 1.03 13.38
CA GLN A 95 -4.91 0.69 14.78
C GLN A 95 -5.93 -0.30 15.34
N ALA A 96 -7.22 -0.09 15.09
CA ALA A 96 -8.29 -0.92 15.62
C ALA A 96 -8.29 -2.34 15.05
N PHE A 97 -8.05 -2.47 13.74
CA PHE A 97 -8.04 -3.78 13.07
C PHE A 97 -6.66 -4.44 13.07
N GLY A 98 -5.59 -3.70 13.38
CA GLY A 98 -4.23 -4.22 13.35
C GLY A 98 -3.78 -4.59 11.93
N GLU A 99 -4.17 -3.78 10.94
CA GLU A 99 -3.86 -4.05 9.54
C GLU A 99 -3.49 -2.79 8.75
N LEU A 100 -2.79 -2.98 7.63
CA LEU A 100 -2.49 -1.93 6.66
C LEU A 100 -2.94 -2.36 5.28
N SER A 101 -3.94 -1.67 4.73
CA SER A 101 -4.33 -1.84 3.32
C SER A 101 -3.75 -0.76 2.41
N SER A 102 -3.23 0.34 2.98
CA SER A 102 -2.60 1.42 2.24
C SER A 102 -1.48 2.11 3.03
N ILE A 103 -0.42 2.47 2.32
CA ILE A 103 0.72 3.25 2.75
C ILE A 103 0.76 4.52 1.89
N SER A 104 0.90 5.68 2.52
CA SER A 104 1.03 6.97 1.83
C SER A 104 2.12 7.83 2.47
N LYS A 105 2.53 8.89 1.76
CA LYS A 105 3.45 9.91 2.27
C LYS A 105 2.78 11.27 2.27
N LEU A 106 2.98 12.04 3.34
CA LEU A 106 2.58 13.45 3.40
C LEU A 106 3.55 14.23 4.28
N ASP A 107 4.08 15.35 3.78
CA ASP A 107 4.99 16.24 4.52
C ASP A 107 6.18 15.50 5.20
N GLY A 108 6.77 14.55 4.47
CA GLY A 108 7.89 13.74 4.96
C GLY A 108 7.51 12.61 5.92
N GLN A 109 6.23 12.46 6.27
CA GLN A 109 5.73 11.39 7.13
C GLN A 109 5.29 10.18 6.32
N LEU A 110 5.62 8.98 6.80
CA LEU A 110 5.01 7.74 6.34
C LEU A 110 3.72 7.49 7.12
N ARG A 111 2.63 7.29 6.39
CA ARG A 111 1.29 7.13 6.94
C ARG A 111 0.68 5.79 6.55
N GLY A 112 0.13 5.08 7.52
CA GLY A 112 -0.50 3.78 7.33
C GLY A 112 -2.02 3.86 7.52
N HIS A 113 -2.74 3.13 6.68
CA HIS A 113 -4.19 3.19 6.61
C HIS A 113 -4.87 1.83 6.42
N ALA A 114 -6.08 1.70 6.96
CA ALA A 114 -7.01 0.63 6.65
C ALA A 114 -8.24 1.23 5.93
N LYS A 115 -8.31 1.01 4.62
CA LYS A 115 -9.33 1.61 3.73
C LYS A 115 -10.55 0.73 3.51
N ASP A 116 -10.44 -0.58 3.71
CA ASP A 116 -11.52 -1.52 3.43
C ASP A 116 -12.82 -1.22 4.18
N PRO A 117 -12.81 -0.84 5.48
CA PRO A 117 -14.04 -0.49 6.19
C PRO A 117 -14.73 0.75 5.59
N ILE A 118 -13.93 1.73 5.14
CA ILE A 118 -14.43 2.98 4.56
C ILE A 118 -15.06 2.70 3.20
N THR A 119 -14.34 2.01 2.31
CA THR A 119 -14.81 1.76 0.95
C THR A 119 -15.99 0.80 0.91
N SER A 120 -16.03 -0.17 1.84
CA SER A 120 -17.19 -1.07 1.99
C SER A 120 -18.43 -0.29 2.46
N GLY A 121 -18.27 0.65 3.40
CA GLY A 121 -19.36 1.53 3.84
C GLY A 121 -19.92 2.37 2.70
N LEU A 122 -19.04 3.05 1.95
CA LEU A 122 -19.45 3.86 0.79
C LEU A 122 -20.15 3.02 -0.28
N ALA A 123 -19.68 1.80 -0.52
CA ALA A 123 -20.32 0.90 -1.48
C ALA A 123 -21.71 0.46 -1.00
N MET A 124 -21.89 0.20 0.30
CA MET A 124 -23.21 -0.11 0.87
C MET A 124 -24.16 1.08 0.77
N GLU A 125 -23.72 2.30 1.12
CA GLU A 125 -24.55 3.52 1.00
C GLU A 125 -24.98 3.80 -0.44
N ALA A 126 -24.12 3.50 -1.42
CA ALA A 126 -24.46 3.68 -2.84
C ALA A 126 -25.41 2.61 -3.38
N PHE A 127 -25.46 1.43 -2.75
CA PHE A 127 -26.20 0.26 -3.24
C PHE A 127 -27.52 0.03 -2.50
N ILE A 128 -27.57 0.30 -1.20
CA ILE A 128 -28.72 0.03 -0.35
C ILE A 128 -29.71 1.21 -0.46
N PRO A 129 -31.01 0.96 -0.72
CA PRO A 129 -32.04 2.00 -0.85
C PRO A 129 -32.26 2.86 0.40
#